data_AF-A0A7V5N4J7-F1
#
_entry.id   AF-A0A7V5N4J7-F1
#
_cell.length_a   1.000
_cell.length_b   1.000
_cell.length_c   1.000
_cell.angle_alpha   90.00
_cell.angle_beta   90.00
_cell.angle_gamma   90.00
#
_symmetry.space_group_name_H-M   'P 1'
#
loop_
_entity.id
_entity.type
_entity.pdbx_description
1 polymer ?
#
loop_
_entity_poly.entity_id
_entity_poly.type
_entity_poly.pdbx_seq_one_letter_code
_entity_poly.pdbx_strand_id
1 'polypeptide(L)'
;MKKDNMRKKDKKSSTSLTKTESNRKNALKSTGPKTKTGKEIVKWNALKHGLLAREVAVNSEHGNECLCEFDALLGALHADLQPVG
;
A
#
# COMPACT_ATOMS: atom_id res chain seq x y z
N MET A 1 -32.54 5.32 42.89
CA MET A 1 -32.77 5.94 41.56
C MET A 1 -31.69 7.01 41.41
N LYS A 2 -30.82 7.07 40.41
CA LYS A 2 -30.93 6.67 39.01
C LYS A 2 -29.65 5.94 38.58
N LYS A 3 -29.86 4.94 37.73
CA LYS A 3 -28.85 4.18 37.00
C LYS A 3 -28.25 5.07 35.91
N ASP A 4 -27.32 4.49 35.16
CA ASP A 4 -26.92 4.89 33.81
C ASP A 4 -25.78 5.91 33.76
N ASN A 5 -24.55 5.47 33.53
CA ASN A 5 -24.15 5.02 32.20
C ASN A 5 -22.65 4.66 32.21
N MET A 6 -22.36 3.42 32.56
CA MET A 6 -21.06 2.80 32.39
C MET A 6 -20.80 2.71 30.88
N ARG A 7 -20.10 3.71 30.29
CA ARG A 7 -19.60 3.64 28.91
C ARG A 7 -18.51 2.58 28.82
N LYS A 8 -18.94 1.31 28.76
CA LYS A 8 -18.20 0.24 28.10
C LYS A 8 -18.23 0.54 26.60
N LYS A 9 -17.07 0.74 25.98
CA LYS A 9 -16.74 0.65 24.53
C LYS A 9 -15.34 1.27 24.34
N ASP A 10 -14.28 0.64 23.86
CA ASP A 10 -14.03 -0.71 23.36
C ASP A 10 -12.55 -0.99 23.68
N LYS A 11 -12.26 -2.02 24.48
CA LYS A 11 -10.88 -2.52 24.60
C LYS A 11 -10.52 -3.20 23.26
N LYS A 12 -10.03 -2.43 22.28
CA LYS A 12 -9.24 -2.99 21.19
C LYS A 12 -8.08 -3.74 21.86
N SER A 13 -8.04 -5.05 21.68
CA SER A 13 -7.03 -5.92 22.27
C SER A 13 -5.64 -5.43 21.85
N SER A 14 -4.96 -4.73 22.76
CA SER A 14 -3.53 -4.53 22.66
C SER A 14 -2.91 -5.91 22.52
N THR A 15 -2.20 -6.12 21.42
CA THR A 15 -1.59 -7.40 21.07
C THR A 15 -0.82 -7.95 22.28
N SER A 16 -0.81 -9.28 22.49
CA SER A 16 -0.16 -9.86 23.68
C SER A 16 1.28 -9.35 23.85
N LEU A 17 1.77 -9.29 25.09
CA LEU A 17 3.13 -8.81 25.39
C LEU A 17 4.18 -9.55 24.54
N THR A 18 4.01 -10.86 24.40
CA THR A 18 4.83 -11.71 23.52
C THR A 18 4.79 -11.28 22.06
N LYS A 19 3.62 -10.94 21.51
CA LYS A 19 3.52 -10.44 20.13
C LYS A 19 4.14 -9.05 19.99
N THR A 20 4.04 -8.21 21.01
CA THR A 20 4.65 -6.86 21.00
C THR A 20 6.17 -6.93 21.00
N GLU A 21 6.77 -7.78 21.85
CA GLU A 21 8.21 -8.01 21.86
C GLU A 21 8.72 -8.61 20.56
N SER A 22 7.99 -9.59 20.00
CA SER A 22 8.31 -10.16 18.70
C SER A 22 8.22 -9.12 17.58
N ASN A 23 7.18 -8.27 17.56
CA ASN A 23 7.07 -7.18 16.59
C ASN A 23 8.23 -6.20 16.70
N ARG A 24 8.65 -5.82 17.92
CA ARG A 24 9.84 -4.97 18.13
C ARG A 24 11.11 -5.62 17.58
N LYS A 25 11.37 -6.89 17.91
CA LYS A 25 12.53 -7.63 17.42
C LYS A 25 12.52 -7.77 15.89
N ASN A 26 11.36 -8.01 15.30
CA ASN A 26 11.21 -8.14 13.85
C ASN A 26 11.36 -6.80 13.13
N ALA A 27 10.84 -5.71 13.69
CA ALA A 27 10.99 -4.37 13.14
C ALA A 27 12.46 -3.94 13.05
N LEU A 28 13.28 -4.28 14.04
CA LEU A 28 14.73 -4.03 14.01
C LEU A 28 15.45 -4.82 12.91
N LYS A 29 14.92 -5.98 12.53
CA LYS A 29 15.48 -6.84 11.47
C LYS A 29 14.93 -6.51 10.08
N SER A 30 13.73 -5.94 10.01
CA SER A 30 12.97 -5.74 8.77
C SER A 30 12.65 -4.27 8.55
N THR A 31 13.69 -3.43 8.46
CA THR A 31 13.58 -1.99 8.20
C THR A 31 13.36 -1.65 6.72
N GLY A 32 12.98 -2.64 5.91
CA GLY A 32 12.95 -2.54 4.46
C GLY A 32 14.34 -2.46 3.81
N PRO A 33 14.40 -2.50 2.47
CA PRO A 33 15.66 -2.48 1.74
C PRO A 33 16.30 -1.09 1.72
N LYS A 34 17.59 -1.04 2.08
CA LYS A 34 18.40 0.18 2.07
C LYS A 34 19.21 0.36 0.78
N THR A 35 19.47 -0.72 0.06
CA THR A 35 20.27 -0.74 -1.17
C THR A 35 19.40 -0.50 -2.41
N LYS A 36 20.02 -0.03 -3.49
CA LYS A 36 19.33 0.17 -4.78
C LYS A 36 18.73 -1.14 -5.31
N THR A 37 19.53 -2.21 -5.33
CA THR A 37 19.09 -3.56 -5.71
C THR A 37 17.95 -4.08 -4.85
N GLY A 38 18.03 -3.89 -3.52
CA GLY A 38 16.94 -4.28 -2.63
C GLY A 38 15.65 -3.50 -2.91
N LYS A 39 15.75 -2.21 -3.23
CA LYS A 39 14.59 -1.39 -3.62
C LYS A 39 13.99 -1.85 -4.94
N GLU A 40 14.82 -2.21 -5.93
CA GLU A 40 14.37 -2.74 -7.22
C GLU A 40 13.61 -4.06 -7.07
N ILE A 41 14.04 -4.93 -6.16
CA ILE A 41 13.34 -6.20 -5.88
C ILE A 41 11.96 -5.93 -5.25
N VAL A 42 11.87 -5.03 -4.27
CA VAL A 42 10.60 -4.79 -3.56
C VAL A 42 9.66 -3.80 -4.24
N LYS A 43 10.08 -3.13 -5.32
CA LYS A 43 9.27 -2.08 -5.99
C LYS A 43 7.90 -2.60 -6.44
N TRP A 44 7.82 -3.89 -6.77
CA TRP A 44 6.60 -4.58 -7.18
C TRP A 44 5.56 -4.71 -6.05
N ASN A 45 5.96 -4.56 -4.78
CA ASN A 45 5.00 -4.51 -3.66
C ASN A 45 4.04 -3.31 -3.77
N ALA A 46 4.52 -2.19 -4.35
CA ALA A 46 3.67 -1.02 -4.59
C ALA A 46 2.61 -1.32 -5.65
N LEU A 47 2.99 -2.00 -6.73
CA LEU A 47 2.08 -2.47 -7.79
C LEU A 47 1.02 -3.44 -7.26
N LYS A 48 1.42 -4.39 -6.40
CA LYS A 48 0.48 -5.35 -5.79
C LYS A 48 -0.64 -4.70 -4.99
N HIS A 49 -0.36 -3.56 -4.33
CA HIS A 49 -1.32 -2.87 -3.46
C HIS A 49 -1.92 -1.60 -4.08
N GLY A 50 -1.39 -1.12 -5.20
CA GLY A 50 -1.93 -0.02 -6.01
C GLY A 50 -1.76 1.39 -5.42
N LEU A 51 -1.79 1.55 -4.10
CA LEU A 51 -1.81 2.85 -3.41
C LEU A 51 -0.63 3.77 -3.70
N LEU A 52 0.57 3.19 -3.89
CA LEU A 52 1.81 3.93 -4.15
C LEU A 52 2.47 3.44 -5.45
N ALA A 53 1.73 2.74 -6.29
CA ALA A 53 2.22 2.25 -7.56
C ALA A 53 2.55 3.44 -8.47
N ARG A 54 3.80 3.52 -8.92
CA ARG A 54 4.23 4.48 -9.95
C ARG A 54 4.27 3.86 -11.34
N GLU A 55 4.35 2.54 -11.36
CA GLU A 55 4.39 1.74 -12.57
C GLU A 55 2.97 1.24 -12.85
N VAL A 56 2.69 0.94 -14.11
CA VAL A 56 1.37 0.47 -14.57
C VAL A 56 1.42 -1.03 -14.80
N ALA A 57 0.38 -1.76 -14.41
CA ALA A 57 0.30 -3.22 -14.50
C ALA A 57 0.01 -3.76 -15.92
N VAL A 58 0.12 -2.92 -16.95
CA VAL A 58 -0.20 -3.24 -18.36
C VAL A 58 0.72 -4.33 -18.92
N ASN A 59 1.91 -4.54 -18.33
CA ASN A 59 2.84 -5.61 -18.74
C ASN A 59 2.58 -6.98 -18.09
N SER A 60 1.36 -7.26 -17.60
CA SER A 60 1.08 -8.56 -16.99
C SER A 60 0.96 -9.65 -18.08
N GLU A 61 1.52 -10.82 -17.81
CA GLU A 61 1.46 -12.01 -18.67
C GLU A 61 0.04 -12.58 -18.89
N HIS A 62 -0.97 -11.99 -18.24
CA HIS A 62 -2.39 -12.34 -18.39
C HIS A 62 -3.22 -11.23 -19.05
N GLY A 63 -2.63 -10.07 -19.35
CA GLY A 63 -3.29 -8.94 -19.97
C GLY A 63 -2.97 -8.84 -21.46
N ASN A 64 -3.98 -8.51 -22.28
CA ASN A 64 -3.78 -8.14 -23.69
C ASN A 64 -3.59 -6.63 -23.88
N GLU A 65 -3.38 -5.89 -22.78
CA GLU A 65 -3.29 -4.43 -22.78
C GLU A 65 -1.92 -4.00 -23.35
N CYS A 66 -1.91 -3.07 -24.32
CA CYS A 66 -0.66 -2.49 -24.82
C CYS A 66 -0.27 -1.25 -24.01
N LEU A 67 1.01 -1.11 -23.66
CA LEU A 67 1.54 0.15 -23.11
C LEU A 67 1.25 1.35 -24.02
N CYS A 68 1.34 1.13 -25.33
CA CYS A 68 1.06 2.14 -26.35
C CYS A 68 -0.39 2.67 -26.30
N GLU A 69 -1.36 1.78 -26.09
CA GLU A 69 -2.78 2.13 -25.99
C GLU A 69 -3.07 2.83 -24.66
N PHE A 70 -2.43 2.37 -23.58
CA PHE A 70 -2.50 3.01 -22.28
C PHE A 70 -1.98 4.46 -22.33
N ASP A 71 -0.80 4.69 -22.91
CA ASP A 71 -0.21 6.02 -23.02
C ASP A 71 -1.09 6.97 -23.85
N ALA A 72 -1.68 6.47 -24.93
CA ALA A 72 -2.61 7.23 -25.75
C ALA A 72 -3.87 7.64 -24.96
N LEU A 73 -4.47 6.71 -24.23
CA LEU A 73 -5.64 6.98 -23.38
C LEU A 73 -5.31 7.97 -22.26
N LEU A 74 -4.17 7.78 -21.58
CA LEU A 74 -3.73 8.68 -20.51
C LEU A 74 -3.52 10.10 -21.03
N GLY A 75 -2.88 10.25 -22.19
CA GLY A 75 -2.71 11.54 -22.85
C GLY A 75 -4.03 12.24 -23.16
N ALA A 76 -5.01 11.51 -23.70
CA ALA A 76 -6.35 12.03 -23.96
C ALA A 76 -7.05 12.49 -22.67
N LEU A 77 -7.03 11.65 -21.62
CA LEU A 77 -7.62 11.99 -20.33
C LEU A 77 -6.96 13.21 -19.67
N HIS A 78 -5.63 13.33 -19.76
CA HIS A 78 -4.93 14.51 -19.25
C HIS A 78 -5.30 15.78 -20.01
N ALA A 79 -5.47 15.71 -21.34
CA ALA A 79 -5.90 16.84 -22.15
C ALA A 79 -7.33 17.27 -21.81
N ASP A 80 -8.23 16.32 -21.63
CA ASP A 80 -9.65 16.56 -21.36
C ASP A 80 -9.89 17.07 -19.93
N LEU A 81 -9.21 16.47 -18.94
CA LEU A 81 -9.48 16.72 -17.52
C LEU A 81 -8.59 17.80 -16.91
N GLN A 82 -7.49 18.17 -17.57
CA GLN A 82 -6.51 19.16 -17.13
C GLN A 82 -6.21 19.08 -15.61
N PRO A 83 -5.81 17.90 -15.11
CA PRO A 83 -5.66 17.69 -13.69
C PRO A 83 -4.55 18.60 -13.12
N VAL A 84 -4.83 19.24 -11.98
CA VAL A 84 -3.84 19.95 -11.17
C VAL A 84 -3.44 19.06 -10.00
N GLY A 85 -2.13 18.83 -9.83
CA GLY A 85 -1.55 17.99 -8.78
C GLY A 85 -0.43 18.71 -8.05
#